data_AF-F9FZT9-F1
#
_entry.id   AF-F9FZT9-F1
#
_cell.length_a   1.000
_cell.length_b   1.000
_cell.length_c   1.000
_cell.angle_alpha   90.00
_cell.angle_beta   90.00
_cell.angle_gamma   90.00
#
_symmetry.space_group_name_H-M   'P 1'
#
loop_
_entity.id
_entity.type
_entity.pdbx_description
1 polymer ?
#
loop_
_entity_poly.entity_id
_entity_poly.type
_entity_poly.pdbx_seq_one_letter_code
_entity_poly.pdbx_strand_id
1 'polypeptide(L)'
;MGDKTNIISVEAKALGEKNKEHFDQVAAEVFKHPWIQRLCNQLSDELREQIDWIGIPERPEGNKMLDYACGNGVASRALAPYVSTVRGIDISSKMVEQYNMLAELSGFSTDKMRAIHGDLMNPEASPSPELSTPEFNDFDLIVMCMALHHVQDYAAMIQKLSEKLRPGGVLLIIDLVASSESGCPEATMAEELSNHTMSKMGFTEMEVKTAFEKAGLEGWSWRWCSERSQVPEEIGGEQQGFFARGFTMGMPYSKQVHAAFDQVTPLVAAGFEVLRTTKNIAVFLAFLQVFVAIILTLTLLAILAVIYSVNPDLEQERRALVTPCMQWIASWVIEYGALTAWILKVLLVLGTAGLGIFLWQGSTTDVIPEVEGEDDTPEDIE
;
A
#
# COMPACT_ATOMS: atom_id res chain seq x y z
N MET A 1 12.85 -54.58 48.60
CA MET A 1 14.00 -53.84 48.07
C MET A 1 13.84 -53.83 46.56
N GLY A 2 13.75 -52.65 45.96
CA GLY A 2 13.62 -52.44 44.51
C GLY A 2 12.17 -52.44 44.01
N ASP A 3 11.72 -51.50 43.19
CA ASP A 3 12.31 -50.26 42.72
C ASP A 3 11.17 -49.36 42.21
N LYS A 4 11.36 -48.05 42.32
CA LYS A 4 10.38 -47.02 42.01
C LYS A 4 10.21 -46.91 40.50
N THR A 5 8.98 -47.06 40.02
CA THR A 5 8.58 -46.63 38.68
C THR A 5 8.58 -45.10 38.65
N ASN A 6 9.73 -44.52 38.30
CA ASN A 6 9.85 -43.09 37.97
C ASN A 6 9.31 -42.90 36.54
N ILE A 7 7.99 -42.70 36.42
CA ILE A 7 7.41 -42.11 35.22
C ILE A 7 7.59 -40.60 35.38
N ILE A 8 8.72 -40.09 34.88
CA ILE A 8 8.91 -38.65 34.70
C ILE A 8 8.10 -38.30 33.46
N SER A 9 6.97 -37.63 33.66
CA SER A 9 6.30 -36.86 32.61
C SER A 9 7.28 -35.79 32.13
N VAL A 10 7.84 -35.96 30.93
CA VAL A 10 8.57 -34.88 30.26
C VAL A 10 7.53 -33.84 29.88
N GLU A 11 7.39 -32.78 30.67
CA GLU A 11 6.59 -31.62 30.28
C GLU A 11 7.15 -31.08 28.96
N ALA A 12 6.28 -30.94 27.96
CA ALA A 12 6.68 -30.40 26.67
C ALA A 12 7.17 -28.95 26.86
N LYS A 13 8.41 -28.70 26.45
CA LYS A 13 9.07 -27.40 26.57
C LYS A 13 8.28 -26.28 25.88
N ALA A 14 8.08 -25.16 26.55
CA ALA A 14 7.39 -24.00 25.99
C ALA A 14 8.12 -23.44 24.75
N LEU A 15 7.38 -22.89 23.78
CA LEU A 15 7.94 -22.41 22.51
C LEU A 15 9.06 -21.37 22.71
N GLY A 16 8.87 -20.43 23.64
CA GLY A 16 9.88 -19.42 23.96
C GLY A 16 11.21 -20.01 24.44
N GLU A 17 11.19 -21.10 25.21
CA GLU A 17 12.41 -21.74 25.68
C GLU A 17 13.12 -22.53 24.56
N LYS A 18 12.37 -23.10 23.61
CA LYS A 18 12.95 -23.71 22.39
C LYS A 18 13.61 -22.65 21.52
N ASN A 19 12.96 -21.49 21.35
CA ASN A 19 13.50 -20.36 20.59
C ASN A 19 14.79 -19.83 21.22
N LYS A 20 14.79 -19.66 22.54
CA LYS A 20 16.00 -19.28 23.29
C LYS A 20 17.17 -20.21 22.99
N GLU A 21 16.98 -21.53 23.11
CA GLU A 21 18.04 -22.50 22.84
C GLU A 21 18.52 -22.49 21.40
N HIS A 22 17.59 -22.37 20.45
CA HIS A 22 17.94 -22.28 19.03
C HIS A 22 18.79 -21.05 18.75
N PHE A 23 18.32 -19.86 19.14
CA PHE A 23 19.01 -18.60 18.85
C PHE A 23 20.31 -18.44 19.64
N ASP A 24 20.43 -19.01 20.85
CA ASP A 24 21.72 -19.08 21.55
C ASP A 24 22.78 -19.89 20.78
N GLN A 25 22.37 -20.85 19.94
CA GLN A 25 23.30 -21.65 19.12
C GLN A 25 23.63 -21.00 17.77
N VAL A 26 22.68 -20.26 17.18
CA VAL A 26 22.83 -19.76 15.80
C VAL A 26 23.12 -18.25 15.69
N ALA A 27 23.09 -17.50 16.80
CA ALA A 27 23.10 -16.02 16.80
C ALA A 27 24.14 -15.36 15.88
N ALA A 28 25.39 -15.84 15.85
CA ALA A 28 26.42 -15.24 15.00
C ALA A 28 26.38 -15.73 13.55
N GLU A 29 25.94 -16.97 13.30
CA GLU A 29 25.98 -17.60 11.98
C GLU A 29 24.75 -17.24 11.13
N VAL A 30 23.57 -17.08 11.74
CA VAL A 30 22.33 -16.82 11.01
C VAL A 30 22.42 -15.55 10.14
N PHE A 31 23.03 -14.48 10.67
CA PHE A 31 23.20 -13.22 9.95
C PHE A 31 24.31 -13.22 8.89
N LYS A 32 25.03 -14.33 8.72
CA LYS A 32 26.00 -14.50 7.61
C LYS A 32 25.34 -15.06 6.36
N HIS A 33 24.13 -15.60 6.46
CA HIS A 33 23.43 -16.11 5.29
C HIS A 33 23.09 -14.95 4.32
N PRO A 34 23.43 -15.06 3.01
CA PRO A 34 23.21 -13.97 2.07
C PRO A 34 21.76 -13.50 1.96
N TRP A 35 20.79 -14.41 2.10
CA TRP A 35 19.37 -14.07 2.04
C TRP A 35 18.92 -13.28 3.29
N ILE A 36 19.43 -13.64 4.48
CA ILE A 36 19.20 -12.87 5.72
C ILE A 36 19.80 -11.47 5.58
N GLN A 37 21.02 -11.34 5.06
CA GLN A 37 21.65 -10.03 4.87
C GLN A 37 20.85 -9.13 3.92
N ARG A 38 20.32 -9.69 2.82
CA ARG A 38 19.44 -8.96 1.91
C ARG A 38 18.16 -8.50 2.61
N LEU A 39 17.50 -9.40 3.35
CA LEU A 39 16.31 -9.07 4.12
C LEU A 39 16.59 -7.97 5.15
N CYS A 40 17.70 -8.06 5.91
CA CYS A 40 18.09 -7.03 6.86
C CYS A 40 18.30 -5.66 6.20
N ASN A 41 18.90 -5.63 5.01
CA ASN A 41 19.11 -4.40 4.25
C ASN A 41 17.78 -3.82 3.77
N GLN A 42 16.92 -4.64 3.15
CA GLN A 42 15.58 -4.24 2.69
C GLN A 42 14.75 -3.65 3.84
N LEU A 43 14.72 -4.31 5.00
CA LEU A 43 14.02 -3.82 6.19
C LEU A 43 14.62 -2.51 6.72
N SER A 44 15.95 -2.37 6.66
CA SER A 44 16.64 -1.14 7.10
C SER A 44 16.37 0.04 6.17
N ASP A 45 16.25 -0.20 4.85
CA ASP A 45 15.87 0.81 3.86
C ASP A 45 14.41 1.21 4.05
N GLU A 46 13.49 0.25 4.12
CA GLU A 46 12.06 0.49 4.32
C GLU A 46 11.79 1.26 5.63
N LEU A 47 12.45 0.90 6.74
CA LEU A 47 12.35 1.64 8.02
C LEU A 47 12.75 3.11 7.88
N ARG A 48 13.78 3.42 7.09
CA ARG A 48 14.25 4.79 6.87
C ARG A 48 13.32 5.56 5.96
N GLU A 49 12.79 4.92 4.91
CA GLU A 49 11.86 5.53 3.96
C GLU A 49 10.49 5.81 4.60
N GLN A 50 10.05 4.96 5.53
CA GLN A 50 8.76 5.10 6.20
C GLN A 50 8.80 5.96 7.47
N ILE A 51 9.90 6.68 7.75
CA ILE A 51 10.09 7.37 9.04
C ILE A 51 8.95 8.35 9.38
N ASP A 52 8.51 9.14 8.39
CA ASP A 52 7.41 10.08 8.55
C ASP A 52 6.09 9.35 8.81
N TRP A 53 5.88 8.23 8.12
CA TRP A 53 4.68 7.41 8.31
C TRP A 53 4.67 6.72 9.66
N ILE A 54 5.80 6.22 10.17
CA ILE A 54 5.92 5.61 11.51
C ILE A 54 5.39 6.57 12.57
N GLY A 55 5.63 7.87 12.40
CA GLY A 55 5.01 8.91 13.22
C GLY A 55 5.62 9.00 14.62
N ILE A 56 6.95 8.89 14.72
CA ILE A 56 7.67 9.08 15.99
C ILE A 56 7.30 10.45 16.56
N PRO A 57 6.86 10.54 17.84
CA PRO A 57 6.50 11.82 18.44
C PRO A 57 7.69 12.79 18.47
N GLU A 58 7.43 14.09 18.43
CA GLU A 58 8.47 15.10 18.62
C GLU A 58 8.53 15.48 20.10
N ARG A 59 9.70 15.34 20.70
CA ARG A 59 9.92 15.57 22.13
C ARG A 59 11.11 16.50 22.35
N PRO A 60 10.97 17.56 23.16
CA PRO A 60 12.10 18.42 23.53
C PRO A 60 13.26 17.66 24.20
N GLU A 61 12.93 16.68 25.04
CA GLU A 61 13.87 15.79 25.73
C GLU A 61 14.40 14.65 24.87
N GLY A 62 13.90 14.53 23.64
CA GLY A 62 14.23 13.44 22.73
C GLY A 62 13.37 12.18 22.94
N ASN A 63 13.48 11.25 21.99
CA ASN A 63 12.65 10.04 21.95
C ASN A 63 13.40 8.81 22.47
N LYS A 64 12.70 7.92 23.14
CA LYS A 64 13.21 6.65 23.64
C LYS A 64 12.56 5.47 22.91
N MET A 65 13.39 4.60 22.34
CA MET A 65 12.95 3.45 21.57
C MET A 65 13.25 2.13 22.30
N LEU A 66 12.31 1.19 22.23
CA LEU A 66 12.54 -0.23 22.50
C LEU A 66 12.58 -1.01 21.18
N ASP A 67 13.53 -1.92 21.05
CA ASP A 67 13.56 -2.98 20.05
C ASP A 67 13.37 -4.30 20.82
N TYR A 68 12.19 -4.92 20.72
CA TYR A 68 11.88 -6.16 21.41
C TYR A 68 12.04 -7.36 20.49
N ALA A 69 12.67 -8.44 21.00
CA ALA A 69 13.26 -9.50 20.19
C ALA A 69 14.27 -8.91 19.18
N CYS A 70 15.20 -8.11 19.70
CA CYS A 70 16.04 -7.23 18.89
C CYS A 70 17.05 -7.95 17.99
N GLY A 71 17.30 -9.25 18.21
CA GLY A 71 18.30 -10.01 17.45
C GLY A 71 19.65 -9.32 17.48
N ASN A 72 20.25 -9.10 16.30
CA ASN A 72 21.50 -8.36 16.18
C ASN A 72 21.33 -6.83 16.08
N GLY A 73 20.11 -6.28 16.16
CA GLY A 73 19.83 -4.84 16.19
C GLY A 73 19.63 -4.15 14.83
N VAL A 74 19.06 -4.84 13.84
CA VAL A 74 18.75 -4.27 12.51
C VAL A 74 17.87 -3.02 12.61
N ALA A 75 16.69 -3.16 13.22
CA ALA A 75 15.73 -2.06 13.35
C ALA A 75 16.30 -0.93 14.23
N SER A 76 16.95 -1.29 15.34
CA SER A 76 17.67 -0.35 16.19
C SER A 76 18.67 0.52 15.43
N ARG A 77 19.55 -0.06 14.60
CA ARG A 77 20.55 0.73 13.84
C ARG A 77 19.90 1.61 12.78
N ALA A 78 18.87 1.13 12.10
CA ALA A 78 18.15 1.91 11.09
C ALA A 78 17.46 3.14 11.69
N LEU A 79 16.91 3.01 12.90
CA LEU A 79 16.14 4.06 13.56
C LEU A 79 16.93 4.92 14.56
N ALA A 80 18.13 4.49 14.97
CA ALA A 80 18.99 5.21 15.92
C ALA A 80 19.24 6.70 15.59
N PRO A 81 19.30 7.15 14.32
CA PRO A 81 19.41 8.57 13.99
C PRO A 81 18.18 9.42 14.36
N TYR A 82 17.00 8.82 14.50
CA TYR A 82 15.72 9.53 14.68
C TYR A 82 15.21 9.53 16.13
N VAL A 83 15.89 8.79 17.01
CA VAL A 83 15.55 8.69 18.44
C VAL A 83 16.77 9.02 19.28
N SER A 84 16.59 9.43 20.54
CA SER A 84 17.69 9.83 21.43
C SER A 84 18.33 8.66 22.14
N THR A 85 17.54 7.66 22.55
CA THR A 85 18.04 6.43 23.18
C THR A 85 17.34 5.21 22.60
N VAL A 86 18.09 4.12 22.43
CA VAL A 86 17.61 2.83 21.95
C VAL A 86 17.94 1.77 22.99
N ARG A 87 16.95 0.96 23.35
CA ARG A 87 17.12 -0.20 24.21
C ARG A 87 16.65 -1.44 23.47
N GLY A 88 17.45 -2.50 23.52
CA GLY A 88 17.09 -3.82 23.03
C GLY A 88 16.70 -4.76 24.16
N ILE A 89 15.75 -5.65 23.92
CA ILE A 89 15.52 -6.83 24.76
C ILE A 89 15.49 -8.05 23.84
N ASP A 90 16.23 -9.09 24.20
CA ASP A 90 16.15 -10.38 23.54
C ASP A 90 16.18 -11.52 24.56
N ILE A 91 15.47 -12.61 24.25
CA ILE A 91 15.43 -13.82 25.08
C ILE A 91 16.74 -14.63 24.97
N SER A 92 17.48 -14.44 23.88
CA SER A 92 18.80 -15.03 23.66
C SER A 92 19.90 -14.11 24.18
N SER A 93 20.69 -14.61 25.14
CA SER A 93 21.87 -13.90 25.63
C SER A 93 22.93 -13.71 24.53
N LYS A 94 23.00 -14.63 23.57
CA LYS A 94 23.93 -14.54 22.43
C LYS A 94 23.51 -13.51 21.40
N MET A 95 22.21 -13.32 21.18
CA MET A 95 21.70 -12.21 20.38
C MET A 95 22.07 -10.86 21.01
N VAL A 96 21.93 -10.73 22.33
CA VAL A 96 22.31 -9.51 23.06
C VAL A 96 23.81 -9.22 22.95
N GLU A 97 24.68 -10.24 23.05
CA GLU A 97 26.12 -10.09 22.81
C GLU A 97 26.41 -9.55 21.39
N GLN A 98 25.75 -10.10 20.36
CA GLN A 98 25.90 -9.65 18.97
C GLN A 98 25.36 -8.23 18.76
N TYR A 99 24.20 -7.92 19.32
CA TYR A 99 23.60 -6.58 19.28
C TYR A 99 24.57 -5.53 19.80
N ASN A 100 25.09 -5.73 21.02
CA ASN A 100 25.94 -4.77 21.70
C ASN A 100 27.28 -4.59 20.97
N MET A 101 27.87 -5.70 20.48
CA MET A 101 29.07 -5.64 19.64
C MET A 101 28.84 -4.82 18.36
N LEU A 102 27.74 -5.07 17.64
CA LEU A 102 27.45 -4.35 16.40
C LEU A 102 27.06 -2.88 16.64
N ALA A 103 26.43 -2.56 17.77
CA ALA A 103 26.16 -1.19 18.17
C ALA A 103 27.47 -0.41 18.37
N GLU A 104 28.43 -1.00 19.08
CA GLU A 104 29.76 -0.42 19.31
C GLU A 104 30.53 -0.27 17.99
N LEU A 105 30.54 -1.30 17.13
CA LEU A 105 31.16 -1.25 15.80
C LEU A 105 30.53 -0.20 14.88
N SER A 106 29.25 0.13 15.10
CA SER A 106 28.52 1.20 14.40
C SER A 106 28.76 2.58 15.02
N GLY A 107 29.59 2.69 16.07
CA GLY A 107 29.97 3.94 16.72
C GLY A 107 28.98 4.45 17.76
N PHE A 108 28.02 3.63 18.21
CA PHE A 108 27.08 4.01 19.27
C PHE A 108 27.65 3.73 20.66
N SER A 109 27.52 4.70 21.57
CA SER A 109 27.81 4.47 22.99
C SER A 109 26.72 3.62 23.65
N THR A 110 27.04 2.97 24.77
CA THR A 110 26.07 2.19 25.56
C THR A 110 24.90 3.04 26.07
N ASP A 111 25.13 4.33 26.34
CA ASP A 111 24.06 5.26 26.74
C ASP A 111 23.05 5.46 25.61
N LYS A 112 23.56 5.56 24.37
CA LYS A 112 22.76 5.73 23.15
C LYS A 112 22.03 4.45 22.76
N MET A 113 22.72 3.30 22.72
CA MET A 113 22.19 2.05 22.20
C MET A 113 22.80 0.85 22.94
N ARG A 114 21.95 0.07 23.60
CA ARG A 114 22.35 -1.20 24.26
C ARG A 114 21.16 -2.15 24.38
N ALA A 115 21.43 -3.45 24.40
CA ALA A 115 20.46 -4.49 24.66
C ALA A 115 20.73 -5.23 25.97
N ILE A 116 19.68 -5.80 26.55
CA ILE A 116 19.73 -6.69 27.72
C ILE A 116 19.04 -8.01 27.42
N HIS A 117 19.47 -9.05 28.13
CA HIS A 117 18.79 -10.34 28.11
C HIS A 117 17.53 -10.26 28.99
N GLY A 118 16.39 -10.66 28.44
CA GLY A 118 15.11 -10.63 29.14
C GLY A 118 13.95 -11.16 28.31
N ASP A 119 12.85 -11.46 29.01
CA ASP A 119 11.59 -11.91 28.41
C ASP A 119 10.45 -11.17 29.11
N LEU A 120 9.66 -10.41 28.35
CA LEU A 120 8.52 -9.67 28.91
C LEU A 120 7.30 -10.58 29.16
N MET A 121 7.22 -11.73 28.50
CA MET A 121 6.14 -12.70 28.65
C MET A 121 6.39 -13.64 29.84
N ASN A 122 7.66 -13.92 30.15
CA ASN A 122 8.04 -14.76 31.28
C ASN A 122 9.22 -14.17 32.08
N PRO A 123 8.97 -13.06 32.82
CA PRO A 123 10.02 -12.37 33.59
C PRO A 123 10.58 -13.21 34.74
N GLU A 124 9.84 -14.21 35.24
CA GLU A 124 10.32 -15.12 36.29
C GLU A 124 11.31 -16.15 35.76
N ALA A 125 11.11 -16.66 34.54
CA ALA A 125 12.04 -17.60 33.90
C ALA A 125 13.33 -16.93 33.41
N SER A 126 13.29 -15.63 33.08
CA SER A 126 14.47 -14.84 32.71
C SER A 126 14.56 -13.55 33.53
N PRO A 127 14.93 -13.63 34.83
CA PRO A 127 14.98 -12.48 35.71
C PRO A 127 16.00 -11.46 35.21
N SER A 128 15.52 -10.25 34.94
CA SER A 128 16.36 -9.12 34.55
C SER A 128 15.95 -7.90 35.37
N PRO A 129 16.72 -7.52 36.41
CA PRO A 129 16.38 -6.41 37.31
C PRO A 129 16.16 -5.08 36.58
N GLU A 130 16.82 -4.91 35.44
CA GLU A 130 16.74 -3.72 34.60
C GLU A 130 15.35 -3.52 33.97
N LEU A 131 14.59 -4.60 33.69
CA LEU A 131 13.24 -4.53 33.09
C LEU A 131 12.22 -3.75 33.95
N SER A 132 12.47 -3.69 35.26
CA SER A 132 11.64 -2.97 36.23
C SER A 132 12.09 -1.53 36.45
N THR A 133 13.20 -1.10 35.84
CA THR A 133 13.71 0.26 35.99
C THR A 133 13.01 1.23 35.03
N PRO A 134 13.02 2.55 35.31
CA PRO A 134 12.53 3.55 34.36
C PRO A 134 13.22 3.51 33.00
N GLU A 135 14.43 2.92 32.90
CA GLU A 135 15.15 2.75 31.65
C GLU A 135 14.46 1.78 30.68
N PHE A 136 13.61 0.87 31.16
CA PHE A 136 12.87 -0.10 30.34
C PHE A 136 11.34 0.09 30.42
N ASN A 137 10.89 1.34 30.57
CA ASN A 137 9.49 1.77 30.53
C ASN A 137 9.36 3.11 29.78
N ASP A 138 8.13 3.58 29.58
CA ASP A 138 7.79 4.89 29.02
C ASP A 138 8.41 5.17 27.63
N PHE A 139 8.34 4.18 26.74
CA PHE A 139 8.89 4.31 25.40
C PHE A 139 8.02 5.19 24.49
N ASP A 140 8.70 5.94 23.61
CA ASP A 140 8.11 6.72 22.51
C ASP A 140 7.76 5.85 21.31
N LEU A 141 8.61 4.86 21.07
CA LEU A 141 8.54 3.93 19.96
C LEU A 141 8.93 2.55 20.48
N ILE A 142 8.11 1.55 20.21
CA ILE A 142 8.48 0.15 20.37
C ILE A 142 8.40 -0.50 19.01
N VAL A 143 9.47 -1.20 18.63
CA VAL A 143 9.55 -1.98 17.40
C VAL A 143 9.70 -3.45 17.75
N MET A 144 8.98 -4.31 17.05
CA MET A 144 9.23 -5.75 16.99
C MET A 144 9.29 -6.14 15.51
N CYS A 145 10.48 -6.56 15.06
CA CYS A 145 10.77 -6.76 13.65
C CYS A 145 11.16 -8.22 13.39
N MET A 146 10.42 -8.90 12.50
CA MET A 146 10.62 -10.30 12.11
C MET A 146 10.65 -11.26 13.30
N ALA A 147 9.75 -11.06 14.27
CA ALA A 147 9.75 -11.85 15.51
C ALA A 147 8.36 -12.18 16.06
N LEU A 148 7.28 -11.52 15.64
CA LEU A 148 5.96 -11.75 16.22
C LEU A 148 5.47 -13.17 15.87
N HIS A 149 5.83 -13.67 14.69
CA HIS A 149 5.56 -15.04 14.27
C HIS A 149 6.28 -16.13 15.09
N HIS A 150 7.22 -15.77 15.98
CA HIS A 150 7.85 -16.67 16.95
C HIS A 150 7.10 -16.74 18.29
N VAL A 151 6.04 -15.94 18.46
CA VAL A 151 5.31 -15.81 19.73
C VAL A 151 4.00 -16.61 19.68
N GLN A 152 3.80 -17.49 20.67
CA GLN A 152 2.60 -18.32 20.73
C GLN A 152 1.32 -17.50 20.95
N ASP A 153 1.34 -16.57 21.91
CA ASP A 153 0.23 -15.62 22.15
C ASP A 153 0.67 -14.20 21.72
N TYR A 154 0.58 -13.95 20.42
CA TYR A 154 0.96 -12.66 19.82
C TYR A 154 0.05 -11.51 20.29
N ALA A 155 -1.20 -11.80 20.66
CA ALA A 155 -2.12 -10.78 21.16
C ALA A 155 -1.71 -10.32 22.56
N ALA A 156 -1.38 -11.25 23.45
CA ALA A 156 -0.83 -10.94 24.76
C ALA A 156 0.53 -10.21 24.66
N MET A 157 1.37 -10.56 23.67
CA MET A 157 2.61 -9.83 23.40
C MET A 157 2.35 -8.37 22.98
N ILE A 158 1.46 -8.13 22.02
CA ILE A 158 1.10 -6.78 21.59
C ILE A 158 0.55 -5.96 22.77
N GLN A 159 -0.28 -6.57 23.63
CA GLN A 159 -0.73 -5.94 24.86
C GLN A 159 0.43 -5.63 25.82
N LYS A 160 1.36 -6.55 26.01
CA LYS A 160 2.52 -6.34 26.89
C LYS A 160 3.43 -5.21 26.41
N LEU A 161 3.62 -5.10 25.10
CA LEU A 161 4.38 -4.01 24.49
C LEU A 161 3.62 -2.68 24.61
N SER A 162 2.29 -2.66 24.42
CA SER A 162 1.51 -1.43 24.58
C SER A 162 1.57 -0.87 26.01
N GLU A 163 1.63 -1.73 27.04
CA GLU A 163 1.83 -1.33 28.44
C GLU A 163 3.17 -0.62 28.70
N LYS A 164 4.18 -0.87 27.86
CA LYS A 164 5.52 -0.25 27.97
C LYS A 164 5.63 1.09 27.23
N LEU A 165 4.64 1.42 26.42
CA LEU A 165 4.54 2.73 25.78
C LEU A 165 4.01 3.76 26.77
N ARG A 166 4.60 4.95 26.72
CA ARG A 166 4.00 6.12 27.36
C ARG A 166 2.77 6.59 26.56
N PRO A 167 1.95 7.54 27.06
CA PRO A 167 0.88 8.18 26.28
C PRO A 167 1.37 8.83 24.97
N GLY A 168 0.70 8.53 23.87
CA GLY A 168 1.06 8.99 22.53
C GLY A 168 2.31 8.34 21.93
N GLY A 169 2.81 7.26 22.52
CA GLY A 169 3.87 6.43 21.95
C GLY A 169 3.36 5.51 20.84
N VAL A 170 4.26 5.01 20.00
CA VAL A 170 3.96 4.19 18.82
C VAL A 170 4.40 2.75 19.03
N LEU A 171 3.52 1.78 18.77
CA LEU A 171 3.92 0.39 18.54
C LEU A 171 4.03 0.16 17.04
N LEU A 172 5.17 -0.37 16.59
CA LEU A 172 5.44 -0.77 15.22
C LEU A 172 5.76 -2.27 15.18
N ILE A 173 4.94 -3.04 14.47
CA ILE A 173 5.17 -4.45 14.19
C ILE A 173 5.54 -4.58 12.71
N ILE A 174 6.64 -5.29 12.44
CA ILE A 174 7.08 -5.61 11.08
C ILE A 174 7.23 -7.11 10.97
N ASP A 175 6.43 -7.74 10.13
CA ASP A 175 6.43 -9.21 9.99
C ASP A 175 5.88 -9.64 8.61
N LEU A 176 5.67 -10.95 8.41
CA LEU A 176 5.19 -11.52 7.16
C LEU A 176 3.66 -11.47 7.03
N VAL A 177 3.18 -11.12 5.85
CA VAL A 177 1.78 -11.22 5.46
C VAL A 177 1.45 -12.69 5.18
N ALA A 178 0.30 -13.17 5.66
CA ALA A 178 -0.16 -14.52 5.38
C ALA A 178 -0.25 -14.80 3.86
N SER A 179 0.06 -16.03 3.45
CA SER A 179 -0.06 -16.49 2.05
C SER A 179 -1.46 -16.23 1.48
N SER A 180 -2.49 -16.40 2.31
CA SER A 180 -3.90 -16.19 1.98
C SER A 180 -4.25 -14.75 1.57
N GLU A 181 -3.46 -13.76 1.99
CA GLU A 181 -3.66 -12.35 1.62
C GLU A 181 -2.62 -11.86 0.60
N SER A 182 -1.38 -12.33 0.70
CA SER A 182 -0.27 -11.87 -0.14
C SER A 182 -0.25 -12.49 -1.53
N GLY A 183 -0.87 -13.65 -1.71
CA GLY A 183 -0.74 -14.46 -2.93
C GLY A 183 0.66 -15.03 -3.13
N CYS A 184 1.51 -14.99 -2.09
CA CYS A 184 2.83 -15.60 -2.11
C CYS A 184 2.75 -17.12 -1.91
N PRO A 185 3.74 -17.90 -2.39
CA PRO A 185 3.77 -19.34 -2.17
C PRO A 185 3.74 -19.71 -0.69
N GLU A 186 3.05 -20.81 -0.37
CA GLU A 186 3.11 -21.40 0.96
C GLU A 186 4.44 -22.13 1.15
N ALA A 187 5.02 -22.02 2.34
CA ALA A 187 6.22 -22.76 2.68
C ALA A 187 5.91 -24.26 2.71
N THR A 188 6.59 -25.04 1.86
CA THR A 188 6.43 -26.50 1.78
C THR A 188 6.80 -27.20 3.08
N MET A 189 7.58 -26.56 3.95
CA MET A 189 7.94 -27.06 5.30
C MET A 189 7.27 -26.27 6.43
N ALA A 190 6.13 -25.60 6.17
CA ALA A 190 5.42 -24.79 7.17
C ALA A 190 5.10 -25.58 8.47
N GLU A 191 4.71 -26.85 8.36
CA GLU A 191 4.41 -27.70 9.53
C GLU A 191 5.64 -28.06 10.35
N GLU A 192 6.81 -28.21 9.73
CA GLU A 192 8.06 -28.49 10.46
C GLU A 192 8.61 -27.21 11.11
N LEU A 193 8.59 -26.08 10.39
CA LEU A 193 9.02 -24.78 10.90
C LEU A 193 8.15 -24.25 12.05
N SER A 194 6.83 -24.44 11.94
CA SER A 194 5.85 -24.10 12.99
C SER A 194 5.93 -24.98 14.24
N ASN A 195 6.66 -26.10 14.18
CA ASN A 195 6.86 -26.99 15.33
C ASN A 195 8.22 -26.80 16.01
N HIS A 196 9.18 -26.13 15.35
CA HIS A 196 10.53 -25.97 15.88
C HIS A 196 10.84 -24.58 16.44
N THR A 197 10.41 -23.49 15.79
CA THR A 197 10.65 -22.13 16.34
C THR A 197 9.56 -21.10 16.07
N MET A 198 8.72 -21.27 15.05
CA MET A 198 7.67 -20.33 14.69
C MET A 198 6.33 -20.79 15.27
N SER A 199 5.46 -19.89 15.69
CA SER A 199 4.05 -20.21 15.98
C SER A 199 3.18 -20.08 14.74
N LYS A 200 3.62 -19.31 13.73
CA LYS A 200 2.88 -19.01 12.50
C LYS A 200 3.81 -18.64 11.35
N MET A 201 3.34 -18.73 10.11
CA MET A 201 4.11 -18.37 8.90
C MET A 201 3.83 -16.94 8.38
N GLY A 202 2.80 -16.27 8.91
CA GLY A 202 2.42 -14.92 8.53
C GLY A 202 1.09 -14.52 9.16
N PHE A 203 0.77 -13.23 9.10
CA PHE A 203 -0.43 -12.66 9.71
C PHE A 203 -1.34 -12.04 8.66
N THR A 204 -2.64 -12.13 8.90
CA THR A 204 -3.60 -11.31 8.16
C THR A 204 -3.68 -9.91 8.75
N GLU A 205 -4.03 -8.91 7.93
CA GLU A 205 -4.24 -7.53 8.43
C GLU A 205 -5.25 -7.53 9.59
N MET A 206 -6.33 -8.31 9.45
CA MET A 206 -7.43 -8.36 10.41
C MET A 206 -6.99 -8.91 11.78
N GLU A 207 -6.11 -9.92 11.80
CA GLU A 207 -5.58 -10.50 13.04
C GLU A 207 -4.76 -9.49 13.84
N VAL A 208 -3.81 -8.83 13.16
CA VAL A 208 -2.95 -7.84 13.81
C VAL A 208 -3.77 -6.63 14.25
N LYS A 209 -4.69 -6.14 13.40
CA LYS A 209 -5.60 -5.05 13.75
C LYS A 209 -6.41 -5.36 15.01
N THR A 210 -7.00 -6.54 15.08
CA THR A 210 -7.79 -6.98 16.24
C THR A 210 -6.95 -7.03 17.51
N ALA A 211 -5.69 -7.49 17.41
CA ALA A 211 -4.78 -7.49 18.55
C ALA A 211 -4.41 -6.07 19.01
N PHE A 212 -4.18 -5.14 18.07
CA PHE A 212 -3.91 -3.73 18.38
C PHE A 212 -5.11 -3.06 19.08
N GLU A 213 -6.32 -3.27 18.57
CA GLU A 213 -7.55 -2.73 19.16
C GLU A 213 -7.77 -3.28 20.58
N LYS A 214 -7.59 -4.59 20.78
CA LYS A 214 -7.67 -5.22 22.11
C LYS A 214 -6.61 -4.69 23.09
N ALA A 215 -5.44 -4.32 22.58
CA ALA A 215 -4.36 -3.71 23.36
C ALA A 215 -4.57 -2.21 23.64
N GLY A 216 -5.70 -1.63 23.19
CA GLY A 216 -6.04 -0.21 23.40
C GLY A 216 -5.24 0.75 22.53
N LEU A 217 -4.67 0.27 21.42
CA LEU A 217 -3.96 1.11 20.46
C LEU A 217 -4.94 1.74 19.46
N GLU A 218 -4.76 3.03 19.20
CA GLU A 218 -5.56 3.82 18.26
C GLU A 218 -4.76 4.15 16.98
N GLY A 219 -5.45 4.72 15.98
CA GLY A 219 -4.80 5.20 14.76
C GLY A 219 -4.16 4.09 13.93
N TRP A 220 -4.84 2.93 13.87
CA TRP A 220 -4.45 1.77 13.08
C TRP A 220 -4.00 2.17 11.67
N SER A 221 -2.84 1.69 11.27
CA SER A 221 -2.37 1.80 9.90
C SER A 221 -1.52 0.59 9.54
N TRP A 222 -1.77 0.07 8.34
CA TRP A 222 -1.12 -1.10 7.77
C TRP A 222 -0.56 -0.74 6.40
N ARG A 223 0.66 -1.21 6.11
CA ARG A 223 1.33 -1.08 4.82
C ARG A 223 2.05 -2.38 4.50
N TRP A 224 2.08 -2.76 3.24
CA TRP A 224 2.99 -3.79 2.77
C TRP A 224 4.37 -3.17 2.52
N CYS A 225 5.43 -3.95 2.74
CA CYS A 225 6.77 -3.57 2.28
C CYS A 225 6.73 -3.32 0.77
N SER A 226 7.50 -2.33 0.32
CA SER A 226 7.56 -1.92 -1.09
C SER A 226 8.01 -3.06 -2.02
N GLU A 227 8.91 -3.91 -1.52
CA GLU A 227 9.43 -5.08 -2.22
C GLU A 227 9.10 -6.38 -1.51
N ARG A 228 8.88 -7.43 -2.29
CA ARG A 228 8.82 -8.81 -1.78
C ARG A 228 10.22 -9.30 -1.42
N SER A 229 10.31 -10.03 -0.32
CA SER A 229 11.55 -10.63 0.17
C SER A 229 11.73 -12.02 -0.44
N GLN A 230 12.97 -12.35 -0.82
CA GLN A 230 13.32 -13.66 -1.35
C GLN A 230 14.00 -14.50 -0.27
N VAL A 231 13.30 -15.52 0.21
CA VAL A 231 13.80 -16.53 1.13
C VAL A 231 14.04 -17.86 0.38
N PRO A 232 14.80 -18.82 0.94
CA PRO A 232 14.95 -20.15 0.34
C PRO A 232 13.60 -20.80 0.00
N GLU A 233 13.54 -21.56 -1.10
CA GLU A 233 12.31 -22.19 -1.59
C GLU A 233 11.69 -23.12 -0.54
N GLU A 234 12.52 -23.79 0.26
CA GLU A 234 12.10 -24.68 1.34
C GLU A 234 11.31 -23.96 2.44
N ILE A 235 11.53 -22.66 2.59
CA ILE A 235 10.86 -21.81 3.58
C ILE A 235 9.87 -20.82 2.95
N GLY A 236 9.46 -21.05 1.70
CA GLY A 236 8.37 -20.33 1.05
C GLY A 236 8.76 -19.42 -0.12
N GLY A 237 10.04 -19.36 -0.48
CA GLY A 237 10.47 -18.62 -1.67
C GLY A 237 10.20 -17.11 -1.59
N GLU A 238 9.31 -16.60 -2.42
CA GLU A 238 8.91 -15.19 -2.37
C GLU A 238 7.95 -14.95 -1.21
N GLN A 239 8.19 -13.92 -0.39
CA GLN A 239 7.39 -13.59 0.78
C GLN A 239 7.08 -12.08 0.83
N GLN A 240 5.89 -11.73 1.31
CA GLN A 240 5.47 -10.33 1.45
C GLN A 240 5.57 -9.90 2.92
N GLY A 241 6.33 -8.83 3.20
CA GLY A 241 6.36 -8.22 4.53
C GLY A 241 5.28 -7.14 4.70
N PHE A 242 4.94 -6.82 5.94
CA PHE A 242 4.09 -5.69 6.33
C PHE A 242 4.72 -4.84 7.43
N PHE A 243 4.23 -3.61 7.53
CA PHE A 243 4.41 -2.67 8.62
C PHE A 243 3.03 -2.35 9.19
N ALA A 244 2.86 -2.57 10.48
CA ALA A 244 1.63 -2.26 11.22
C ALA A 244 1.95 -1.32 12.37
N ARG A 245 1.21 -0.21 12.49
CA ARG A 245 1.39 0.70 13.60
C ARG A 245 0.09 1.14 14.27
N GLY A 246 0.23 1.52 15.53
CA GLY A 246 -0.82 2.09 16.35
C GLY A 246 -0.23 2.88 17.51
N PHE A 247 -1.04 3.73 18.11
CA PHE A 247 -0.62 4.67 19.14
C PHE A 247 -1.33 4.40 20.46
N THR A 248 -0.67 4.63 21.58
CA THR A 248 -1.37 4.71 22.86
C THR A 248 -2.18 5.99 22.97
N MET A 249 -3.29 5.91 23.70
CA MET A 249 -4.11 7.06 24.10
C MET A 249 -3.25 8.20 24.64
N GLY A 250 -3.41 9.42 24.09
CA GLY A 250 -2.66 10.61 24.50
C GLY A 250 -1.82 11.28 23.41
N MET A 251 -1.86 10.81 22.15
CA MET A 251 -1.33 11.63 21.05
C MET A 251 -2.10 12.96 20.97
N PRO A 252 -1.41 14.11 20.82
CA PRO A 252 -2.09 15.40 20.76
C PRO A 252 -3.08 15.42 19.59
N TYR A 253 -4.31 15.89 19.87
CA TYR A 253 -5.45 15.92 18.95
C TYR A 253 -5.12 16.50 17.56
N SER A 254 -4.16 17.43 17.48
CA SER A 254 -3.66 17.99 16.22
C SER A 254 -2.98 16.97 15.31
N LYS A 255 -2.19 16.02 15.84
CA LYS A 255 -1.53 14.98 15.01
C LYS A 255 -2.51 13.91 14.54
N GLN A 256 -3.56 13.58 15.31
CA GLN A 256 -4.64 12.70 14.84
C GLN A 256 -5.37 13.32 13.64
N VAL A 257 -5.62 14.63 13.68
CA VAL A 257 -6.22 15.36 12.57
C VAL A 257 -5.30 15.34 11.35
N HIS A 258 -4.01 15.63 11.50
CA HIS A 258 -3.06 15.57 10.37
C HIS A 258 -2.94 14.15 9.77
N ALA A 259 -2.84 13.11 10.59
CA ALA A 259 -2.80 11.72 10.12
C ALA A 259 -4.10 11.31 9.42
N ALA A 260 -5.26 11.77 9.91
CA ALA A 260 -6.54 11.56 9.24
C ALA A 260 -6.63 12.35 7.92
N PHE A 261 -6.08 13.57 7.86
CA PHE A 261 -5.99 14.34 6.62
C PHE A 261 -5.08 13.67 5.59
N ASP A 262 -3.97 13.06 5.99
CA ASP A 262 -3.09 12.31 5.10
C ASP A 262 -3.80 11.09 4.48
N GLN A 263 -4.71 10.45 5.22
CA GLN A 263 -5.58 9.39 4.68
C GLN A 263 -6.64 9.91 3.70
N VAL A 264 -7.18 11.11 3.93
CA VAL A 264 -8.26 11.70 3.12
C VAL A 264 -7.72 12.42 1.86
N THR A 265 -6.46 12.86 1.87
CA THR A 265 -5.83 13.57 0.75
C THR A 265 -5.86 12.81 -0.59
N PRO A 266 -5.48 11.51 -0.66
CA PRO A 266 -5.63 10.75 -1.90
C PRO A 266 -7.10 10.56 -2.32
N LEU A 267 -8.03 10.48 -1.36
CA LEU A 267 -9.47 10.39 -1.63
C LEU A 267 -10.02 11.69 -2.25
N VAL A 268 -9.55 12.84 -1.76
CA VAL A 268 -9.91 14.17 -2.30
C VAL A 268 -9.31 14.36 -3.69
N ALA A 269 -8.07 13.93 -3.91
CA ALA A 269 -7.42 13.97 -5.23
C ALA A 269 -8.21 13.17 -6.27
N ALA A 270 -8.64 11.94 -5.93
CA ALA A 270 -9.52 11.13 -6.78
C ALA A 270 -10.87 11.82 -7.02
N GLY A 271 -11.46 12.46 -6.01
CA GLY A 271 -12.69 13.25 -6.16
C GLY A 271 -12.55 14.44 -7.12
N PHE A 272 -11.41 15.14 -7.10
CA PHE A 272 -11.13 16.23 -8.03
C PHE A 272 -10.95 15.74 -9.48
N GLU A 273 -10.41 14.55 -9.68
CA GLU A 273 -10.28 13.93 -11.00
C GLU A 273 -11.65 13.63 -11.61
N VAL A 274 -12.57 13.05 -10.83
CA VAL A 274 -13.97 12.81 -11.24
C VAL A 274 -14.68 14.14 -11.57
N LEU A 275 -14.49 15.18 -10.75
CA LEU A 275 -15.06 16.51 -11.00
C LEU A 275 -14.52 17.15 -12.29
N ARG A 276 -13.23 16.96 -12.59
CA ARG A 276 -12.61 17.47 -13.82
C ARG A 276 -13.16 16.75 -15.05
N THR A 277 -13.32 15.43 -14.99
CA THR A 277 -13.94 14.62 -16.07
C THR A 277 -15.38 15.07 -16.30
N THR A 278 -16.15 15.30 -15.24
CA THR A 278 -17.54 15.79 -15.33
C THR A 278 -17.61 17.18 -15.98
N LYS A 279 -16.71 18.10 -15.62
CA LYS A 279 -16.63 19.43 -16.24
C LYS A 279 -16.27 19.36 -17.73
N ASN A 280 -15.32 18.49 -18.11
CA ASN A 280 -14.93 18.32 -19.51
C ASN A 280 -16.10 17.78 -20.35
N ILE A 281 -16.86 16.81 -19.83
CA ILE A 281 -18.08 16.31 -20.47
C ILE A 281 -19.12 17.42 -20.65
N ALA A 282 -19.36 18.23 -19.62
CA ALA A 282 -20.32 19.34 -19.68
C ALA A 282 -19.93 20.40 -20.72
N VAL A 283 -18.64 20.76 -20.79
CA VAL A 283 -18.13 21.70 -21.81
C VAL A 283 -18.27 21.11 -23.21
N PHE A 284 -17.97 19.84 -23.40
CA PHE A 284 -18.15 19.15 -24.69
C PHE A 284 -19.62 19.13 -25.13
N LEU A 285 -20.55 18.82 -24.21
CA LEU A 285 -21.99 18.86 -24.47
C LEU A 285 -22.47 20.26 -24.87
N ALA A 286 -21.95 21.32 -24.24
CA ALA A 286 -22.28 22.70 -24.61
C ALA A 286 -21.83 23.04 -26.05
N PHE A 287 -20.61 22.63 -26.44
CA PHE A 287 -20.13 22.79 -27.82
C PHE A 287 -21.00 22.02 -28.82
N LEU A 288 -21.36 20.77 -28.49
CA LEU A 288 -22.23 19.95 -29.33
C LEU A 288 -23.60 20.63 -29.53
N GLN A 289 -24.19 21.19 -28.48
CA GLN A 289 -25.47 21.88 -28.54
C GLN A 289 -25.43 23.14 -29.43
N VAL A 290 -24.35 23.93 -29.34
CA VAL A 290 -24.14 25.08 -30.23
C VAL A 290 -23.97 24.63 -31.69
N PHE A 291 -23.21 23.57 -31.93
CA PHE A 291 -22.99 23.02 -33.26
C PHE A 291 -24.30 22.51 -33.90
N VAL A 292 -25.14 21.80 -33.14
CA VAL A 292 -26.47 21.35 -33.57
C VAL A 292 -27.37 22.55 -33.90
N ALA A 293 -27.37 23.59 -33.07
CA ALA A 293 -28.15 24.80 -33.34
C ALA A 293 -27.73 25.51 -34.64
N ILE A 294 -26.43 25.55 -34.93
CA ILE A 294 -25.90 26.11 -36.19
C ILE A 294 -26.39 25.26 -37.38
N ILE A 295 -26.27 23.94 -37.32
CA ILE A 295 -26.74 23.05 -38.40
C ILE A 295 -28.25 23.22 -38.64
N LEU A 296 -29.05 23.26 -37.58
CA LEU A 296 -30.50 23.48 -37.69
C LEU A 296 -30.82 24.83 -38.34
N THR A 297 -30.09 25.89 -37.97
CA THR A 297 -30.25 27.23 -38.57
C THR A 297 -29.88 27.22 -40.05
N LEU A 298 -28.76 26.59 -40.42
CA LEU A 298 -28.35 26.46 -41.83
C LEU A 298 -29.36 25.64 -42.64
N THR A 299 -29.90 24.57 -42.04
CA THR A 299 -30.93 23.75 -42.67
C THR A 299 -32.22 24.53 -42.89
N LEU A 300 -32.65 25.34 -41.90
CA LEU A 300 -33.80 26.22 -42.03
C LEU A 300 -33.60 27.25 -43.15
N LEU A 301 -32.44 27.89 -43.20
CA LEU A 301 -32.11 28.85 -44.26
C LEU A 301 -32.09 28.19 -45.64
N ALA A 302 -31.58 26.95 -45.74
CA ALA A 302 -31.60 26.19 -46.99
C ALA A 302 -33.05 25.86 -47.42
N ILE A 303 -33.91 25.44 -46.49
CA ILE A 303 -35.34 25.20 -46.77
C ILE A 303 -36.02 26.49 -47.21
N LEU A 304 -35.77 27.62 -46.53
CA LEU A 304 -36.32 28.92 -46.93
C LEU A 304 -35.84 29.35 -48.32
N ALA A 305 -34.56 29.12 -48.65
CA ALA A 305 -34.03 29.38 -49.98
C ALA A 305 -34.70 28.49 -51.04
N VAL A 306 -34.96 27.22 -50.73
CA VAL A 306 -35.69 26.30 -51.63
C VAL A 306 -37.13 26.78 -51.83
N ILE A 307 -37.85 27.11 -50.76
CA ILE A 307 -39.21 27.65 -50.84
C ILE A 307 -39.23 28.93 -51.69
N TYR A 308 -38.31 29.86 -51.42
CA TYR A 308 -38.20 31.10 -52.19
C TYR A 308 -37.87 30.85 -53.66
N SER A 309 -37.06 29.84 -53.97
CA SER A 309 -36.69 29.49 -55.34
C SER A 309 -37.75 28.68 -56.11
N VAL A 310 -38.64 27.97 -55.43
CA VAL A 310 -39.67 27.16 -56.09
C VAL A 310 -41.04 27.86 -56.11
N ASN A 311 -41.32 28.75 -55.16
CA ASN A 311 -42.63 29.41 -55.08
C ASN A 311 -42.84 30.39 -56.26
N PRO A 312 -43.83 30.14 -57.15
CA PRO A 312 -44.09 30.97 -58.32
C PRO A 312 -44.64 32.36 -57.96
N ASP A 313 -45.27 32.53 -56.80
CA ASP A 313 -45.88 33.80 -56.41
C ASP A 313 -44.84 34.87 -56.01
N LEU A 314 -43.58 34.47 -55.77
CA LEU A 314 -42.46 35.36 -55.39
C LEU A 314 -41.52 35.69 -56.57
N GLU A 315 -41.98 35.49 -57.80
CA GLU A 315 -41.16 35.67 -59.00
C GLU A 315 -40.78 37.15 -59.23
N GLN A 316 -41.63 38.09 -58.80
CA GLN A 316 -41.40 39.51 -58.97
C GLN A 316 -40.29 40.03 -58.03
N GLU A 317 -40.29 39.64 -56.76
CA GLU A 317 -39.24 40.01 -55.80
C GLU A 317 -37.90 39.36 -56.16
N ARG A 318 -37.92 38.13 -56.67
CA ARG A 318 -36.70 37.42 -57.09
C ARG A 318 -36.01 38.16 -58.23
N ARG A 319 -36.78 38.62 -59.22
CA ARG A 319 -36.23 39.40 -60.35
C ARG A 319 -35.66 40.74 -59.89
N ALA A 320 -36.19 41.34 -58.82
CA ALA A 320 -35.68 42.59 -58.26
C ALA A 320 -34.39 42.43 -57.44
N LEU A 321 -34.20 41.29 -56.77
CA LEU A 321 -33.03 40.99 -55.95
C LEU A 321 -31.82 40.48 -56.73
N VAL A 322 -32.03 39.96 -57.95
CA VAL A 322 -30.95 39.45 -58.81
C VAL A 322 -30.13 40.62 -59.36
N THR A 323 -29.08 40.97 -58.62
CA THR A 323 -28.06 41.94 -59.04
C THR A 323 -27.21 41.37 -60.18
N PRO A 324 -26.58 42.22 -61.02
CA PRO A 324 -25.70 41.76 -62.12
C PRO A 324 -24.58 40.82 -61.67
N CYS A 325 -24.12 40.95 -60.42
CA CYS A 325 -23.15 40.03 -59.80
C CYS A 325 -23.72 38.60 -59.65
N MET A 326 -24.98 38.45 -59.24
CA MET A 326 -25.65 37.15 -59.13
C MET A 326 -25.85 36.49 -60.50
N GLN A 327 -26.14 37.27 -61.55
CA GLN A 327 -26.23 36.75 -62.93
C GLN A 327 -24.88 36.26 -63.44
N TRP A 328 -23.80 36.98 -63.12
CA TRP A 328 -22.43 36.58 -63.45
C TRP A 328 -21.99 35.31 -62.71
N ILE A 329 -22.31 35.19 -61.41
CA ILE A 329 -22.09 33.95 -60.65
C ILE A 329 -22.91 32.80 -61.23
N ALA A 330 -24.18 33.04 -61.58
CA ALA A 330 -25.03 32.02 -62.19
C ALA A 330 -24.50 31.54 -63.55
N SER A 331 -23.97 32.44 -64.40
CA SER A 331 -23.31 32.02 -65.64
C SER A 331 -22.06 31.18 -65.37
N TRP A 332 -21.27 31.54 -64.35
CA TRP A 332 -20.09 30.77 -63.95
C TRP A 332 -20.45 29.39 -63.39
N VAL A 333 -21.53 29.28 -62.60
CA VAL A 333 -22.05 28.02 -62.08
C VAL A 333 -22.66 27.15 -63.18
N ILE A 334 -23.26 27.72 -64.22
CA ILE A 334 -23.77 26.94 -65.36
C ILE A 334 -22.61 26.46 -66.26
N GLU A 335 -21.59 27.29 -66.45
CA GLU A 335 -20.44 27.00 -67.31
C GLU A 335 -19.44 26.03 -66.64
N TYR A 336 -19.16 26.19 -65.34
CA TYR A 336 -18.23 25.36 -64.57
C TYR A 336 -18.92 24.41 -63.59
N GLY A 337 -20.26 24.32 -63.63
CA GLY A 337 -21.08 23.54 -62.70
C GLY A 337 -20.75 22.05 -62.66
N ALA A 338 -20.41 21.46 -63.81
CA ALA A 338 -20.03 20.05 -63.88
C ALA A 338 -18.69 19.78 -63.17
N LEU A 339 -17.70 20.66 -63.37
CA LEU A 339 -16.38 20.54 -62.76
C LEU A 339 -16.45 20.81 -61.26
N THR A 340 -17.12 21.88 -60.86
CA THR A 340 -17.30 22.25 -59.45
C THR A 340 -18.12 21.21 -58.69
N ALA A 341 -19.20 20.68 -59.27
CA ALA A 341 -19.95 19.58 -58.66
C ALA A 341 -19.12 18.29 -58.53
N TRP A 342 -18.25 18.01 -59.50
CA TRP A 342 -17.33 16.86 -59.42
C TRP A 342 -16.30 17.04 -58.30
N ILE A 343 -15.66 18.21 -58.19
CA ILE A 343 -14.71 18.53 -57.11
C ILE A 343 -15.40 18.45 -55.74
N LEU A 344 -16.63 18.98 -55.61
CA LEU A 344 -17.37 18.95 -54.35
C LEU A 344 -17.72 17.52 -53.92
N LYS A 345 -18.10 16.65 -54.86
CA LYS A 345 -18.33 15.22 -54.60
C LYS A 345 -17.06 14.52 -54.14
N VAL A 346 -15.93 14.80 -54.78
CA VAL A 346 -14.63 14.22 -54.40
C VAL A 346 -14.23 14.68 -52.99
N LEU A 347 -14.37 15.97 -52.67
CA LEU A 347 -14.07 16.50 -51.33
C LEU A 347 -14.99 15.91 -50.26
N LEU A 348 -16.28 15.73 -50.55
CA LEU A 348 -17.23 15.13 -49.62
C LEU A 348 -16.90 13.65 -49.36
N VAL A 349 -16.55 12.88 -50.40
CA VAL A 349 -16.10 11.48 -50.26
C VAL A 349 -14.80 11.36 -49.48
N LEU A 350 -13.82 12.24 -49.75
CA LEU A 350 -12.56 12.25 -49.01
C LEU A 350 -12.77 12.66 -47.55
N GLY A 351 -13.65 13.62 -47.29
CA GLY A 351 -13.99 14.05 -45.93
C GLY A 351 -14.69 12.97 -45.12
N THR A 352 -15.67 12.27 -45.71
CA THR A 352 -16.36 11.16 -45.02
C THR A 352 -15.46 9.95 -44.81
N ALA A 353 -14.61 9.62 -45.79
CA ALA A 353 -13.60 8.56 -45.63
C ALA A 353 -12.58 8.91 -44.55
N GLY A 354 -12.09 10.15 -44.52
CA GLY A 354 -11.15 10.62 -43.49
C GLY A 354 -11.75 10.58 -42.08
N LEU A 355 -13.01 11.01 -41.93
CA LEU A 355 -13.73 10.94 -40.65
C LEU A 355 -13.94 9.49 -40.20
N GLY A 356 -14.27 8.58 -41.13
CA GLY A 356 -14.43 7.15 -40.84
C GLY A 356 -13.13 6.50 -40.37
N ILE A 357 -11.99 6.82 -41.00
CA ILE A 357 -10.67 6.33 -40.58
C ILE A 357 -10.31 6.85 -39.19
N PHE A 358 -10.55 8.14 -38.92
CA PHE A 358 -10.27 8.74 -37.62
C PHE A 358 -11.09 8.08 -36.49
N LEU A 359 -12.38 7.84 -36.73
CA LEU A 359 -13.26 7.17 -35.75
C LEU A 359 -12.88 5.69 -35.55
N TRP A 360 -12.47 4.98 -36.61
CA TRP A 360 -11.97 3.61 -36.48
C TRP A 360 -10.69 3.56 -35.65
N GLN A 361 -9.70 4.40 -35.95
CA GLN A 361 -8.46 4.45 -35.16
C GLN A 361 -8.74 4.80 -33.69
N GLY A 362 -9.64 5.74 -33.42
CA GLY A 362 -10.08 6.04 -32.04
C GLY A 362 -10.73 4.85 -31.34
N SER A 363 -11.58 4.09 -32.04
CA SER A 363 -12.30 2.92 -31.50
C SER A 363 -11.42 1.68 -31.26
N THR A 364 -10.28 1.56 -31.93
CA THR A 364 -9.41 0.36 -31.79
C THR A 364 -8.33 0.52 -30.73
N THR A 365 -8.22 1.71 -30.12
CA THR A 365 -7.17 1.98 -29.13
C THR A 365 -7.60 1.63 -27.68
N ASP A 366 -8.88 1.33 -27.44
CA ASP A 366 -9.42 0.97 -26.12
C ASP A 366 -9.89 -0.50 -26.07
N VAL A 367 -9.00 -1.46 -26.38
CA VAL A 367 -9.23 -2.87 -26.05
C VAL A 367 -8.35 -3.24 -24.86
N ILE A 368 -8.95 -3.16 -23.67
CA ILE A 368 -8.47 -3.78 -22.43
C ILE A 368 -8.70 -5.30 -22.58
N PRO A 369 -7.72 -6.19 -22.33
CA PRO A 369 -7.97 -7.63 -22.37
C PRO A 369 -8.85 -8.04 -21.19
N GLU A 370 -9.95 -8.72 -21.51
CA GLU A 370 -10.93 -9.28 -20.59
C GLU A 370 -10.34 -10.54 -19.92
N VAL A 371 -10.43 -10.61 -18.60
CA VAL A 371 -10.00 -11.75 -17.78
C VAL A 371 -11.10 -12.83 -17.87
N GLU A 372 -10.75 -14.02 -18.32
CA GLU A 372 -11.62 -15.21 -18.30
C GLU A 372 -11.95 -15.57 -16.84
N GLY A 373 -13.24 -15.45 -16.49
CA GLY A 373 -13.83 -15.98 -15.27
C GLY A 373 -14.64 -17.23 -15.58
N GLU A 374 -14.33 -18.28 -14.82
CA GLU A 374 -14.75 -19.67 -14.92
C GLU A 374 -16.28 -19.87 -14.74
N ASP A 375 -16.81 -20.87 -15.46
CA ASP A 375 -18.20 -21.32 -15.54
C ASP A 375 -18.75 -21.79 -14.18
N ASP A 376 -19.87 -21.23 -13.73
CA ASP A 376 -20.74 -21.84 -12.72
C ASP A 376 -22.10 -22.16 -13.38
N THR A 377 -22.27 -23.42 -13.79
CA THR A 377 -23.58 -23.96 -14.20
C THR A 377 -24.35 -24.46 -12.97
N PRO A 378 -25.64 -24.13 -12.82
CA PRO A 378 -26.47 -24.67 -11.74
C PRO A 378 -27.00 -26.06 -12.12
N GLU A 379 -26.75 -27.07 -11.27
CA GLU A 379 -27.45 -28.36 -11.36
C GLU A 379 -28.77 -28.33 -10.58
N ASP A 380 -29.75 -28.95 -11.24
CA ASP A 380 -31.16 -28.97 -10.95
C ASP A 380 -31.57 -29.76 -9.69
N ILE A 381 -32.77 -29.39 -9.25
CA ILE A 381 -33.61 -29.99 -8.22
C ILE A 381 -34.09 -31.40 -8.66
N GLU A 382 -33.76 -32.43 -7.89
CA GLU A 382 -34.72 -33.48 -7.41
C GLU A 382 -34.18 -34.28 -6.23
#